data_AF-A0A2S0WUI6-F1
#
_entry.id   AF-A0A2S0WUI6-F1
#
_cell.length_a   1.000
_cell.length_b   1.000
_cell.length_c   1.000
_cell.angle_alpha   90.00
_cell.angle_beta   90.00
_cell.angle_gamma   90.00
#
_symmetry.space_group_name_H-M   'P 1'
#
loop_
_entity.id
_entity.type
_entity.pdbx_description
1 polymer ?
#
loop_
_entity_poly.entity_id
_entity_poly.type
_entity_poly.pdbx_seq_one_letter_code
_entity_poly.pdbx_strand_id
1 'polypeptide(L)'
;MIDDPSDDADPEAVLANGRTREWMHPLSEVFGALRDAGLDIETFTEHYRVPWRIFPATVDLGEGMFGWPAERWLPLSYERVAVPHAQTAATGS
;
A
#
# COMPACT_ATOMS: atom_id res chain seq x y z
N MET A 1 16.94 -0.04 3.11
CA MET A 1 16.99 0.19 4.57
C MET A 1 16.91 1.68 4.75
N ILE A 2 15.71 2.19 5.00
CA ILE A 2 15.49 3.58 5.38
C ILE A 2 15.51 3.54 6.92
N ASP A 3 16.52 4.14 7.52
CA ASP A 3 16.59 4.37 8.97
C ASP A 3 15.95 5.74 9.20
N ASP A 4 14.70 5.76 9.65
CA ASP A 4 14.03 6.97 10.13
C ASP A 4 13.95 6.88 11.67
N PRO A 5 14.70 7.72 12.41
CA PRO A 5 14.72 7.67 13.87
C PRO A 5 13.50 8.35 14.53
N SER A 6 12.54 8.87 13.76
CA SER A 6 11.37 9.59 14.28
C SER A 6 10.18 8.68 14.56
N ASP A 7 9.55 8.87 15.73
CA ASP A 7 8.25 8.29 16.07
C ASP A 7 7.12 9.14 15.45
N ASP A 8 6.12 8.50 14.86
CA ASP A 8 4.94 9.15 14.27
C ASP A 8 4.02 9.80 15.31
N ALA A 9 4.12 9.40 16.59
CA ALA A 9 3.27 9.89 17.68
C ALA A 9 3.90 11.00 18.54
N ASP A 10 5.24 11.06 18.64
CA ASP A 10 5.98 12.07 19.41
C ASP A 10 7.36 12.35 18.78
N PRO A 11 7.59 13.54 18.20
CA PRO A 11 8.83 13.85 17.51
C PRO A 11 10.06 13.99 18.43
N GLU A 12 9.89 14.04 19.76
CA GLU A 12 11.01 14.08 20.73
C GLU A 12 11.33 12.70 21.35
N ALA A 13 10.57 11.66 21.00
CA ALA A 13 10.81 10.31 21.49
C ALA A 13 11.97 9.62 20.73
N VAL A 14 13.10 9.43 21.40
CA VAL A 14 14.23 8.66 20.85
C VAL A 14 13.95 7.16 20.99
N LEU A 15 13.46 6.54 19.92
CA LEU A 15 13.19 5.10 19.87
C LEU A 15 14.50 4.30 19.85
N ALA A 16 14.81 3.62 20.97
CA ALA A 16 16.01 2.78 21.10
C ALA A 16 16.04 1.55 20.15
N ASN A 17 14.95 1.24 19.44
CA ASN A 17 14.85 0.19 18.44
C ASN A 17 13.95 0.63 17.26
N GLY A 18 14.30 1.73 16.57
CA GLY A 18 13.63 2.22 15.36
C GLY A 18 13.79 1.35 14.11
N ARG A 19 13.79 0.02 14.25
CA ARG A 19 13.90 -0.91 13.11
C ARG A 19 12.52 -1.16 12.52
N THR A 20 12.09 -0.28 11.64
CA THR A 20 10.92 -0.52 10.79
C THR A 20 11.27 -1.64 9.80
N ARG A 21 10.67 -2.82 10.00
CA ARG A 21 10.82 -3.95 9.08
C ARG A 21 9.74 -3.84 8.01
N GLU A 22 9.95 -2.96 7.04
CA GLU A 22 9.11 -2.89 5.86
C GLU A 22 9.43 -4.07 4.96
N TRP A 23 8.57 -5.09 4.95
CA TRP A 23 8.56 -6.06 3.87
C TRP A 23 7.79 -5.45 2.70
N MET A 24 8.52 -5.13 1.64
CA MET A 24 7.89 -4.83 0.35
C MET A 24 7.24 -6.12 -0.14
N HIS A 25 5.92 -6.24 -0.04
CA HIS A 25 5.17 -7.21 -0.85
C HIS A 25 4.98 -6.56 -2.22
N PRO A 26 5.82 -6.90 -3.22
CA PRO A 26 5.69 -6.29 -4.52
C PRO A 26 4.29 -6.61 -5.06
N LEU A 27 3.67 -5.64 -5.76
CA LEU A 27 2.33 -5.79 -6.31
C LEU A 27 2.15 -7.10 -7.10
N SER A 28 3.22 -7.52 -7.80
CA SER A 28 3.30 -8.78 -8.53
C SER A 28 3.16 -10.03 -7.67
N GLU A 29 3.74 -10.06 -6.46
CA GLU A 29 3.61 -11.19 -5.54
C GLU A 29 2.16 -11.33 -5.11
N VAL A 30 1.51 -10.22 -4.77
CA VAL A 30 0.17 -10.29 -4.25
C VAL A 30 -0.87 -10.56 -5.34
N PHE A 31 -0.69 -9.96 -6.52
CA PHE A 31 -1.56 -10.26 -7.67
C PHE A 31 -1.33 -11.68 -8.18
N GLY A 32 -0.07 -12.15 -8.15
CA GLY A 32 0.28 -13.54 -8.43
C GLY A 32 -0.43 -14.49 -7.47
N ALA A 33 -0.34 -14.27 -6.17
CA ALA A 33 -1.00 -15.10 -5.16
C ALA A 33 -2.52 -15.15 -5.31
N LEU A 34 -3.17 -14.03 -5.64
CA LEU A 34 -4.61 -14.00 -5.90
C LEU A 34 -4.97 -14.80 -7.16
N ARG A 35 -4.21 -14.63 -8.24
CA ARG A 35 -4.39 -15.40 -9.47
C ARG A 35 -4.16 -16.89 -9.25
N ASP A 36 -3.11 -17.26 -8.54
CA ASP A 36 -2.77 -18.65 -8.25
C ASP A 36 -3.83 -19.30 -7.33
N ALA A 37 -4.54 -18.50 -6.53
CA ALA A 37 -5.72 -18.90 -5.77
C ALA A 37 -7.02 -18.97 -6.61
N GLY A 38 -6.96 -18.70 -7.91
CA GLY A 38 -8.12 -18.72 -8.82
C GLY A 38 -9.05 -17.54 -8.65
N LEU A 39 -8.52 -16.38 -8.23
CA LEU A 39 -9.28 -15.13 -8.14
C LEU A 39 -8.91 -14.18 -9.27
N ASP A 40 -9.91 -13.48 -9.81
CA ASP A 40 -9.75 -12.34 -10.71
C ASP A 40 -9.81 -11.04 -9.92
N ILE A 41 -8.98 -10.06 -10.29
CA ILE A 41 -9.06 -8.71 -9.72
C ILE A 41 -10.26 -8.00 -10.36
N GLU A 42 -11.25 -7.64 -9.55
CA GLU A 42 -12.41 -6.86 -9.97
C GLU A 42 -12.11 -5.37 -9.95
N THR A 43 -11.51 -4.89 -8.86
CA THR A 43 -11.13 -3.48 -8.71
C THR A 43 -9.75 -3.35 -8.08
N PHE A 44 -9.06 -2.26 -8.45
CA PHE A 44 -7.79 -1.85 -7.89
C PHE A 44 -7.77 -0.33 -7.82
N THR A 45 -7.64 0.22 -6.62
CA THR A 45 -7.61 1.67 -6.40
C THR A 45 -6.32 2.05 -5.70
N GLU A 46 -5.63 3.04 -6.25
CA GLU A 46 -4.45 3.65 -5.64
C GLU A 46 -4.84 4.89 -4.84
N HIS A 47 -4.32 5.00 -3.63
CA HIS A 47 -4.51 6.16 -2.78
C HIS A 47 -3.21 6.96 -2.68
N TYR A 48 -3.36 8.28 -2.75
CA TYR A 48 -2.26 9.24 -2.69
C TYR A 48 -2.34 10.11 -1.43
N ARG A 49 -3.21 9.74 -0.49
CA ARG A 49 -3.37 10.33 0.83
C ARG A 49 -3.54 9.23 1.86
N VAL A 50 -2.88 9.35 2.99
CA VAL A 50 -2.95 8.40 4.11
C VAL A 50 -3.01 9.15 5.45
N PRO A 51 -3.59 8.55 6.51
CA PRO A 51 -3.83 9.28 7.77
C PRO A 51 -2.60 9.41 8.67
N TRP A 52 -1.42 8.98 8.23
CA TRP A 52 -0.14 9.17 8.92
C TRP A 52 0.96 9.53 7.92
N ARG A 53 2.09 10.06 8.41
CA ARG A 53 3.17 10.56 7.55
C ARG A 53 4.11 9.44 7.10
N ILE A 54 3.64 8.60 6.18
CA ILE A 54 4.37 7.43 5.68
C ILE A 54 5.76 7.72 5.07
N PHE A 55 5.99 8.92 4.52
CA PHE A 55 7.32 9.36 4.10
C PHE A 55 7.63 10.76 4.62
N PRO A 56 8.89 11.06 4.98
CA PRO A 56 9.31 12.40 5.37
C PRO A 56 9.01 13.47 4.32
N ALA A 57 8.99 13.11 3.03
CA ALA A 57 8.68 14.04 1.94
C ALA A 57 7.16 14.32 1.76
N THR A 58 6.29 13.57 2.44
CA THR A 58 4.85 13.88 2.46
C THR A 58 4.54 15.04 3.41
N VAL A 59 3.53 15.82 3.07
CA VAL A 59 3.06 17.01 3.79
C VAL A 59 1.62 16.82 4.23
N ASP A 60 1.20 17.53 5.27
CA ASP A 60 -0.19 17.61 5.70
C ASP A 60 -1.02 18.30 4.60
N LEU A 61 -2.08 17.63 4.15
CA LEU A 61 -3.01 18.10 3.13
C LEU A 61 -4.34 18.58 3.73
N GLY A 62 -4.44 18.65 5.05
CA GLY A 62 -5.66 18.92 5.80
C GLY A 62 -6.41 17.65 6.19
N GLU A 63 -7.36 17.79 7.11
CA GLU A 63 -8.24 16.71 7.60
C GLU A 63 -7.48 15.50 8.19
N GLY A 64 -6.25 15.70 8.67
CA GLY A 64 -5.41 14.63 9.23
C GLY A 64 -4.86 13.68 8.16
N MET A 65 -4.76 14.13 6.91
CA MET A 65 -4.25 13.34 5.80
C MET A 65 -2.92 13.87 5.28
N PHE A 66 -2.00 12.97 4.97
CA PHE A 66 -0.68 13.28 4.42
C PHE A 66 -0.56 12.80 2.98
N GLY A 67 0.15 13.57 2.15
CA GLY A 67 0.42 13.19 0.76
C GLY A 67 1.57 13.96 0.12
N TRP A 68 1.84 13.71 -1.16
CA TRP A 68 2.89 14.41 -1.89
C TRP A 68 2.57 15.91 -2.06
N PRO A 69 3.55 16.82 -1.94
CA PRO A 69 3.31 18.26 -1.90
C PRO A 69 2.86 18.88 -3.23
N ALA A 70 3.14 18.22 -4.36
CA ALA A 70 2.79 18.75 -5.68
C ALA A 70 2.28 17.66 -6.62
N GLU A 71 3.15 16.75 -7.03
CA GLU A 71 2.81 15.68 -7.98
C GLU A 71 2.52 14.37 -7.26
N ARG A 72 1.78 13.47 -7.92
CA ARG A 72 1.49 12.12 -7.42
C ARG A 72 2.60 11.15 -7.84
N TRP A 73 3.76 11.24 -7.18
CA TRP A 73 4.98 10.49 -7.53
C TRP A 73 4.78 8.97 -7.46
N LEU A 74 4.17 8.49 -6.37
CA LEU A 74 3.82 7.08 -6.20
C LEU A 74 2.59 6.93 -5.27
N PRO A 75 1.82 5.84 -5.40
CA PRO A 75 0.74 5.52 -4.48
C PRO A 75 1.26 5.27 -3.06
N LEU A 76 0.63 5.91 -2.08
CA LEU A 76 0.97 5.74 -0.66
C LEU A 76 0.30 4.51 -0.05
N SER A 77 -0.84 4.11 -0.61
CA SER A 77 -1.49 2.83 -0.33
C SER A 77 -2.33 2.40 -1.53
N TYR A 78 -2.86 1.18 -1.49
CA TYR A 78 -3.81 0.69 -2.48
C TYR A 78 -4.83 -0.21 -1.80
N GLU A 79 -5.99 -0.34 -2.43
CA GLU A 79 -7.01 -1.34 -2.13
C GLU A 79 -7.35 -2.15 -3.38
N ARG A 80 -7.92 -3.34 -3.17
CA ARG A 80 -8.37 -4.20 -4.26
C ARG A 80 -9.53 -5.08 -3.83
N VAL A 81 -10.40 -5.39 -4.77
CA VAL A 81 -11.42 -6.43 -4.66
C VAL A 81 -11.07 -7.54 -5.62
N ALA A 82 -11.13 -8.78 -5.15
CA ALA A 82 -10.90 -9.97 -5.96
C ALA A 82 -12.07 -10.93 -5.81
N VAL A 83 -12.50 -11.54 -6.91
CA VAL A 83 -13.65 -12.43 -7.01
C VAL A 83 -13.24 -13.78 -7.58
N PRO A 84 -13.94 -14.88 -7.29
CA PRO A 84 -13.64 -16.18 -7.90
C PRO A 84 -13.65 -16.12 -9.42
N HIS A 85 -12.63 -16.71 -10.04
CA HIS A 85 -12.54 -16.83 -11.48
C HIS A 85 -13.71 -17.67 -12.01
N ALA A 86 -14.48 -17.10 -12.93
CA ALA A 86 -15.55 -17.81 -13.60
C ALA A 86 -14.95 -18.81 -14.61
N GLN A 87 -14.77 -20.06 -14.19
CA GLN A 87 -14.40 -21.12 -15.11
C GLN A 87 -15.52 -21.28 -16.14
N THR A 88 -15.24 -20.88 -17.39
CA THR A 88 -16.15 -21.19 -18.50
C THR A 88 -16.11 -22.71 -18.69
N ALA A 89 -17.20 -23.39 -18.32
CA ALA A 89 -17.35 -24.80 -18.60
C ALA A 89 -17.26 -24.98 -20.12
N ALA A 90 -16.18 -25.61 -20.60
CA ALA A 90 -16.04 -26.01 -21.99
C ALA A 90 -17.18 -26.99 -22.29
N THR A 91 -18.23 -26.49 -22.93
CA THR A 91 -19.27 -27.33 -23.51
C THR A 91 -18.70 -27.91 -24.79
N GLY A 92 -18.21 -29.14 -24.68
CA GLY A 92 -18.07 -30.20 -25.68
C GLY A 92 -17.85 -29.88 -27.16
N SER A 93 -16.89 -30.61 -27.75
CA SER A 93 -17.10 -31.36 -28.99
C SER A 93 -16.37 -32.68 -28.90
#